data_AF-A0AAW2MYW0-F1
#
_entry.id   AF-A0AAW2MYW0-F1
#
_cell.length_a   1.000
_cell.length_b   1.000
_cell.length_c   1.000
_cell.angle_alpha   90.00
_cell.angle_beta   90.00
_cell.angle_gamma   90.00
#
_symmetry.space_group_name_H-M   'P 1'
#
loop_
_entity.id
_entity.type
_entity.pdbx_description
1 polymer ?
#
loop_
_entity_poly.entity_id
_entity_poly.type
_entity_poly.pdbx_seq_one_letter_code
_entity_poly.pdbx_strand_id
1 'polypeptide(L)'
;MADPSSSAQTTDSKSSKRDYSTAILERKKSPNRLIVDEAINDDNSVVSMHPAKMEELQLFRGDTILIRGKKRKDTVCIVLADEQCEEQKIRMNKVVRSNLRVRLTDMVSVHQCPDVKYGKRVHILPIDDSVEGLTGNLFDAYLKPYFLDAYRPVRKGDFFQVRGGMRSVEFKVVETDPGEYCVVAPDTEIFCEGEPIKREDEERLNEVGYDDVGGVRKQMAQIRELVELPLRHPQLFKSIGVKPPKGILLYGPPGSGKTLIARAVANETGAFFFLINGPEIMSKLAGESESNLRKAFEEAEKNAPSIIFIDELDSIAQRGRKHTVK
;
A
#
# COMPACT_ATOMS: atom_id res chain seq x y z
N MET A 1 -59.24 7.03 -31.48
CA MET A 1 -58.05 6.17 -31.29
C MET A 1 -56.85 6.90 -31.87
N ALA A 2 -55.92 7.28 -30.99
CA ALA A 2 -54.52 7.71 -31.17
C ALA A 2 -54.14 8.76 -32.26
N ASP A 3 -53.76 9.95 -31.77
CA ASP A 3 -52.64 10.76 -32.30
C ASP A 3 -51.31 9.98 -32.09
N PRO A 4 -50.27 10.23 -32.92
CA PRO A 4 -49.19 11.03 -32.37
C PRO A 4 -48.60 12.05 -33.34
N SER A 5 -48.48 13.26 -32.80
CA SER A 5 -47.66 14.38 -33.24
C SER A 5 -46.17 14.02 -33.26
N SER A 6 -45.50 14.37 -34.35
CA SER A 6 -44.05 14.39 -34.45
C SER A 6 -43.49 15.58 -33.66
N SER A 7 -43.02 15.33 -32.45
CA SER A 7 -42.22 16.29 -31.68
C SER A 7 -40.74 16.02 -31.91
N ALA A 8 -40.08 17.01 -32.49
CA ALA A 8 -38.63 17.08 -32.63
C ALA A 8 -37.96 16.95 -31.24
N GLN A 9 -37.11 15.94 -31.07
CA GLN A 9 -36.19 15.88 -29.94
C GLN A 9 -34.94 16.69 -30.28
N THR A 10 -34.93 17.91 -29.79
CA THR A 10 -33.74 18.74 -29.61
C THR A 10 -32.70 17.98 -28.77
N THR A 11 -31.55 17.65 -29.37
CA THR A 11 -30.37 17.15 -28.66
C THR A 11 -29.72 18.30 -27.89
N ASP A 12 -30.23 18.53 -26.68
CA ASP A 12 -29.65 19.45 -25.71
C ASP A 12 -28.50 18.71 -24.97
N SER A 13 -27.31 18.63 -25.58
CA SER A 13 -26.11 18.15 -24.87
C SER A 13 -25.35 19.32 -24.26
N LYS A 14 -25.88 19.80 -23.12
CA LYS A 14 -25.19 20.74 -22.23
C LYS A 14 -23.79 20.24 -21.93
N SER A 15 -22.78 21.06 -22.24
CA SER A 15 -21.40 20.86 -21.79
C SER A 15 -21.36 20.76 -20.26
N SER A 16 -21.19 19.56 -19.72
CA SER A 16 -20.97 19.39 -18.29
C SER A 16 -19.61 20.02 -17.95
N LYS A 17 -19.60 21.06 -17.11
CA LYS A 17 -18.35 21.59 -16.53
C LYS A 17 -17.65 20.43 -15.83
N ARG A 18 -16.45 20.06 -16.27
CA ARG A 18 -15.60 19.08 -15.58
C ARG A 18 -15.35 19.55 -14.14
N ASP A 19 -15.73 18.73 -13.17
CA ASP A 19 -15.48 19.00 -11.76
C ASP A 19 -14.05 18.59 -11.40
N TYR A 20 -13.14 19.56 -11.37
CA TYR A 20 -11.73 19.33 -11.04
C TYR A 20 -11.48 19.07 -9.55
N SER A 21 -12.47 19.27 -8.66
CA SER A 21 -12.29 19.12 -7.21
C SER A 21 -11.96 17.69 -6.77
N THR A 22 -12.21 16.71 -7.64
CA THR A 22 -11.86 15.30 -7.40
C THR A 22 -10.87 14.74 -8.42
N ALA A 23 -10.25 15.59 -9.25
CA ALA A 23 -9.34 15.16 -10.32
C ALA A 23 -8.16 14.33 -9.81
N ILE A 24 -7.64 14.61 -8.61
CA ILE A 24 -6.56 13.80 -8.01
C ILE A 24 -7.01 12.37 -7.63
N LEU A 25 -8.31 12.16 -7.44
CA LEU A 25 -8.89 10.83 -7.22
C LEU A 25 -9.20 10.11 -8.52
N GLU A 26 -9.25 10.83 -9.65
CA GLU A 26 -9.47 10.22 -10.94
C GLU A 26 -8.26 9.37 -11.33
N ARG A 27 -8.56 8.12 -11.68
CA ARG A 27 -7.53 7.16 -12.05
C ARG A 27 -7.03 7.51 -13.45
N LYS A 28 -5.77 7.93 -13.57
CA LYS A 28 -5.13 8.16 -14.88
C LYS A 28 -5.09 6.84 -15.66
N LYS A 29 -5.56 6.86 -16.91
CA LYS A 29 -5.32 5.76 -17.86
C LYS A 29 -3.84 5.73 -18.17
N SER A 30 -3.14 4.71 -17.71
CA SER A 30 -1.75 4.44 -18.09
C SER A 30 -1.67 3.00 -18.60
N PRO A 31 -0.82 2.72 -19.60
CA PRO A 31 -0.77 1.41 -20.25
C PRO A 31 -0.40 0.29 -19.27
N ASN A 32 0.37 0.64 -18.23
CA ASN A 32 0.85 -0.25 -17.20
C ASN A 32 -0.07 -0.37 -15.97
N ARG A 33 -1.29 0.17 -16.03
CA ARG A 33 -2.30 0.04 -14.98
C ARG A 33 -3.34 -0.99 -15.39
N LEU A 34 -3.43 -2.07 -14.63
CA LEU A 34 -4.23 -3.24 -14.96
C LEU A 34 -5.20 -3.57 -13.84
N ILE A 35 -6.35 -4.11 -14.22
CA ILE A 35 -7.39 -4.60 -13.32
C ILE A 35 -7.01 -5.99 -12.83
N VAL A 36 -7.02 -6.19 -11.52
CA VAL A 36 -6.74 -7.48 -10.89
C VAL A 36 -7.87 -8.46 -11.19
N ASP A 37 -7.50 -9.63 -11.71
CA ASP A 37 -8.40 -10.75 -11.99
C ASP A 37 -7.88 -12.04 -11.34
N GLU A 38 -8.75 -13.04 -11.26
CA GLU A 38 -8.44 -14.32 -10.64
C GLU A 38 -7.52 -15.16 -11.56
N ALA A 39 -6.50 -15.77 -10.95
CA ALA A 39 -5.61 -16.69 -11.64
C ALA A 39 -6.19 -18.09 -11.75
N ILE A 40 -5.86 -18.77 -12.84
CA ILE A 40 -6.20 -20.18 -13.07
C ILE A 40 -5.21 -21.09 -12.32
N ASN A 41 -3.93 -20.67 -12.27
CA ASN A 41 -2.87 -21.36 -11.53
C ASN A 41 -2.66 -20.74 -10.14
N ASP A 42 -2.33 -21.58 -9.16
CA ASP A 42 -2.15 -21.20 -7.74
C ASP A 42 -0.67 -20.98 -7.37
N ASP A 43 0.19 -20.66 -8.34
CA ASP A 43 1.60 -20.38 -8.10
C ASP A 43 1.79 -18.95 -7.55
N ASN A 44 2.40 -18.83 -6.36
CA ASN A 44 2.58 -17.56 -5.65
C ASN A 44 3.59 -16.60 -6.30
N SER A 45 4.38 -17.07 -7.28
CA SER A 45 5.41 -16.27 -7.96
C SER A 45 5.01 -15.84 -9.35
N VAL A 46 3.82 -16.23 -9.83
CA VAL A 46 3.41 -16.05 -11.23
C VAL A 46 2.20 -15.13 -11.32
N VAL A 47 2.25 -14.25 -12.31
CA VAL A 47 1.09 -13.49 -12.78
C VAL A 47 0.95 -13.64 -14.29
N SER A 48 -0.29 -13.58 -14.79
CA SER A 48 -0.56 -13.73 -16.21
C SER A 48 -1.19 -12.50 -16.83
N MET A 49 -0.79 -12.20 -18.06
CA MET A 49 -1.25 -11.05 -18.83
C MET A 49 -1.48 -11.43 -20.30
N HIS A 50 -2.35 -10.68 -20.97
CA HIS A 50 -2.54 -10.87 -22.42
C HIS A 50 -1.24 -10.57 -23.18
N PRO A 51 -0.86 -11.38 -24.20
CA PRO A 51 0.38 -11.16 -24.98
C PRO A 51 0.50 -9.75 -25.57
N ALA A 52 -0.59 -9.19 -26.12
CA ALA A 52 -0.58 -7.83 -26.67
C ALA A 52 -0.27 -6.76 -25.61
N LYS A 53 -0.72 -6.98 -24.36
CA LYS A 53 -0.39 -6.08 -23.26
C LYS A 53 1.06 -6.23 -22.82
N MET A 54 1.60 -7.45 -22.83
CA MET A 54 3.02 -7.67 -22.57
C MET A 54 3.89 -6.97 -23.60
N GLU A 55 3.56 -7.07 -24.89
CA GLU A 55 4.25 -6.37 -25.98
C GLU A 55 4.20 -4.85 -25.81
N GLU A 56 3.03 -4.29 -25.49
CA GLU A 56 2.87 -2.85 -25.22
C GLU A 56 3.77 -2.36 -24.07
N LEU A 57 3.99 -3.21 -23.06
CA LEU A 57 4.86 -2.92 -21.91
C LEU A 57 6.30 -3.40 -22.10
N GLN A 58 6.65 -3.91 -23.28
CA GLN A 58 7.96 -4.48 -23.61
C GLN A 58 8.40 -5.57 -22.61
N LEU A 59 7.45 -6.42 -22.20
CA LEU A 59 7.66 -7.55 -21.32
C LEU A 59 7.74 -8.84 -22.13
N PHE A 60 8.69 -9.69 -21.79
CA PHE A 60 8.83 -11.04 -22.34
C PHE A 60 8.36 -12.10 -21.35
N ARG A 61 8.04 -13.28 -21.88
CA ARG A 61 7.63 -14.42 -21.06
C ARG A 61 8.79 -14.80 -20.12
N GLY A 62 8.50 -14.84 -18.83
CA GLY A 62 9.49 -15.19 -17.80
C GLY A 62 10.20 -13.99 -17.18
N ASP A 63 9.93 -12.77 -17.67
CA ASP A 63 10.51 -11.57 -17.07
C ASP A 63 10.05 -11.39 -15.62
N THR A 64 10.95 -10.88 -14.79
CA THR A 64 10.59 -10.43 -13.45
C THR A 64 10.03 -9.02 -13.51
N ILE A 65 8.86 -8.83 -12.94
CA ILE A 65 8.14 -7.56 -12.89
C ILE A 65 7.89 -7.13 -11.45
N LEU A 66 7.90 -5.82 -11.23
CA LEU A 66 7.49 -5.20 -9.97
C LEU A 66 6.03 -4.76 -10.10
N ILE A 67 5.18 -5.29 -9.21
CA ILE A 67 3.77 -4.94 -9.14
C ILE A 67 3.56 -4.07 -7.92
N ARG A 68 2.92 -2.91 -8.08
CA ARG A 68 2.55 -2.02 -6.97
C ARG A 68 1.05 -2.03 -6.75
N GLY A 69 0.65 -2.28 -5.51
CA GLY A 69 -0.72 -2.32 -5.03
C GLY A 69 -1.07 -1.09 -4.19
N LYS A 70 -1.84 -1.31 -3.12
CA LYS A 70 -2.31 -0.25 -2.18
C LYS A 70 -1.41 -0.18 -0.95
N LYS A 71 -1.54 0.87 -0.13
CA LYS A 71 -0.81 1.02 1.14
C LYS A 71 0.70 0.84 0.98
N ARG A 72 1.23 1.33 -0.16
CA ARG A 72 2.63 1.20 -0.61
C ARG A 72 3.18 -0.23 -0.64
N LYS A 73 2.32 -1.24 -0.71
CA LYS A 73 2.77 -2.61 -0.89
C LYS A 73 3.08 -2.87 -2.35
N ASP A 74 4.24 -3.46 -2.57
CA ASP A 74 4.68 -3.97 -3.86
C ASP A 74 5.29 -5.36 -3.67
N THR A 75 5.30 -6.15 -4.74
CA THR A 75 5.93 -7.47 -4.77
C THR A 75 6.52 -7.71 -6.16
N VAL A 76 7.41 -8.71 -6.25
CA VAL A 76 8.04 -9.14 -7.49
C VAL A 76 7.44 -10.46 -7.94
N CYS A 77 7.09 -10.56 -9.22
CA CYS A 77 6.52 -11.78 -9.80
C CYS A 77 7.12 -12.03 -11.18
N ILE A 78 7.00 -13.27 -11.64
CA ILE A 78 7.29 -13.69 -13.02
C ILE A 78 6.03 -13.48 -13.85
N VAL A 79 6.15 -12.80 -14.99
CA VAL A 79 5.03 -12.61 -15.91
C VAL A 79 4.97 -13.72 -16.97
N LEU A 80 3.79 -14.30 -17.16
CA LEU A 80 3.50 -15.25 -18.21
C LEU A 80 2.40 -14.74 -19.15
N ALA A 81 2.45 -15.19 -20.39
CA ALA A 81 1.44 -14.91 -21.39
C ALA A 81 0.19 -15.80 -21.18
N ASP A 82 -0.99 -15.20 -21.24
CA ASP A 82 -2.29 -15.88 -21.21
C ASP A 82 -3.26 -15.22 -22.21
N GLU A 83 -3.57 -15.92 -23.30
CA GLU A 83 -4.49 -15.46 -24.35
C GLU A 83 -5.94 -15.33 -23.87
N GLN A 84 -6.30 -16.00 -22.77
CA GLN A 84 -7.63 -15.92 -22.16
C GLN A 84 -7.73 -14.77 -21.16
N CYS A 85 -6.62 -14.09 -20.85
CA CYS A 85 -6.62 -12.89 -20.03
C CYS A 85 -7.05 -11.69 -20.89
N GLU A 86 -7.99 -10.87 -20.40
CA GLU A 86 -8.32 -9.63 -21.11
C GLU A 86 -7.13 -8.64 -21.08
N GLU A 87 -6.94 -7.85 -22.14
CA GLU A 87 -5.79 -6.95 -22.27
C GLU A 87 -5.61 -5.96 -21.11
N GLN A 88 -6.70 -5.49 -20.52
CA GLN A 88 -6.66 -4.51 -19.43
C GLN A 88 -6.56 -5.16 -18.04
N LYS A 89 -6.40 -6.49 -17.98
CA LYS A 89 -6.38 -7.27 -16.75
C LYS A 89 -5.01 -7.90 -16.50
N ILE A 90 -4.79 -8.27 -15.24
CA ILE A 90 -3.67 -9.06 -14.77
C ILE A 90 -4.21 -10.12 -13.81
N ARG A 91 -3.93 -11.38 -14.11
CA ARG A 91 -4.34 -12.52 -13.27
C ARG A 91 -3.27 -12.79 -12.23
N MET A 92 -3.69 -12.92 -10.98
CA MET A 92 -2.80 -13.24 -9.85
C MET A 92 -3.58 -13.98 -8.76
N ASN A 93 -2.93 -14.90 -8.04
CA ASN A 93 -3.59 -15.69 -7.01
C ASN A 93 -3.85 -14.89 -5.71
N LYS A 94 -4.52 -15.52 -4.73
CA LYS A 94 -4.87 -14.89 -3.46
C LYS A 94 -3.64 -14.39 -2.68
N VAL A 95 -2.52 -15.12 -2.73
CA VAL A 95 -1.29 -14.77 -2.01
C VAL A 95 -0.73 -13.45 -2.54
N VAL A 96 -0.54 -13.33 -3.85
CA VAL A 96 -0.04 -12.10 -4.49
C VAL A 96 -0.97 -10.91 -4.21
N ARG A 97 -2.30 -11.10 -4.30
CA ARG A 97 -3.29 -10.07 -3.97
C ARG A 97 -3.20 -9.60 -2.52
N SER A 98 -3.01 -10.56 -1.59
CA SER A 98 -2.86 -10.27 -0.17
C SER A 98 -1.62 -9.42 0.07
N ASN A 99 -0.46 -9.81 -0.47
CA ASN A 99 0.79 -9.05 -0.35
C ASN A 99 0.65 -7.62 -0.88
N LEU A 100 -0.02 -7.45 -2.02
CA LEU A 100 -0.32 -6.15 -2.64
C LEU A 100 -1.45 -5.35 -1.96
N ARG A 101 -2.16 -5.95 -0.99
CA ARG A 101 -3.33 -5.37 -0.30
C ARG A 101 -4.43 -4.94 -1.28
N VAL A 102 -4.68 -5.76 -2.30
CA VAL A 102 -5.71 -5.55 -3.33
C VAL A 102 -6.75 -6.66 -3.32
N ARG A 103 -7.93 -6.37 -3.85
CA ARG A 103 -9.00 -7.33 -4.13
C ARG A 103 -9.17 -7.53 -5.63
N LEU A 104 -9.98 -8.49 -6.03
CA LEU A 104 -10.42 -8.59 -7.43
C LEU A 104 -11.04 -7.25 -7.85
N THR A 105 -10.86 -6.88 -9.12
CA THR A 105 -11.30 -5.60 -9.73
C THR A 105 -10.56 -4.34 -9.27
N ASP A 106 -9.66 -4.43 -8.29
CA ASP A 106 -8.76 -3.33 -7.97
C ASP A 106 -7.75 -3.10 -9.10
N MET A 107 -7.10 -1.94 -9.08
CA MET A 107 -6.05 -1.61 -10.05
C MET A 107 -4.68 -1.79 -9.40
N VAL A 108 -3.75 -2.38 -10.14
CA VAL A 108 -2.32 -2.40 -9.82
C VAL A 108 -1.53 -1.67 -10.91
N SER A 109 -0.29 -1.28 -10.62
CA SER A 109 0.65 -0.84 -11.65
C SER A 109 1.80 -1.80 -11.81
N VAL A 110 2.13 -2.15 -13.05
CA VAL A 110 3.21 -3.08 -13.41
C VAL A 110 4.40 -2.30 -13.93
N HIS A 111 5.61 -2.73 -13.56
CA HIS A 111 6.87 -2.12 -13.98
C HIS A 111 7.88 -3.24 -14.27
N GLN A 112 8.75 -3.03 -15.27
CA GLN A 112 9.89 -3.92 -15.50
C GLN A 112 10.81 -3.92 -14.27
N CYS A 113 11.37 -5.09 -13.94
CA CYS A 113 12.34 -5.24 -12.87
C CYS A 113 13.56 -6.05 -13.35
N PRO A 114 14.37 -5.51 -14.28
CA PRO A 114 15.51 -6.24 -14.85
C PRO A 114 16.68 -6.39 -13.87
N ASP A 115 16.73 -5.56 -12.82
CA ASP A 115 17.87 -5.48 -11.90
C ASP A 115 17.82 -6.47 -10.73
N VAL A 116 16.83 -7.37 -10.71
CA VAL A 116 16.69 -8.36 -9.63
C VAL A 116 17.91 -9.28 -9.61
N LYS A 117 18.60 -9.32 -8.47
CA LYS A 117 19.79 -10.15 -8.27
C LYS A 117 19.42 -11.50 -7.66
N TYR A 118 20.28 -12.49 -7.86
CA TYR A 118 20.23 -13.71 -7.07
C TYR A 118 20.53 -13.40 -5.61
N GLY A 119 19.73 -13.99 -4.72
CA GLY A 119 19.90 -13.86 -3.28
C GLY A 119 21.16 -14.58 -2.84
N LYS A 120 21.95 -13.94 -1.97
CA LYS A 120 22.98 -14.63 -1.19
C LYS A 120 22.34 -15.38 -0.04
N ARG A 121 21.39 -14.73 0.64
CA ARG A 121 20.66 -15.29 1.76
C ARG A 121 19.26 -14.71 1.88
N VAL A 122 18.34 -15.53 2.39
CA VAL A 122 16.98 -15.11 2.74
C VAL A 122 16.63 -15.68 4.12
N HIS A 123 15.97 -14.88 4.95
CA HIS A 123 15.45 -15.32 6.25
C HIS A 123 13.93 -15.41 6.18
N ILE A 124 13.41 -16.60 6.44
CA ILE A 124 12.00 -16.95 6.24
C ILE A 124 11.49 -17.63 7.51
N LEU A 125 10.48 -17.06 8.15
CA LEU A 125 9.90 -17.61 9.37
C LEU A 125 8.45 -18.06 9.15
N PRO A 126 8.01 -19.14 9.81
CA PRO A 126 6.61 -19.56 9.75
C PRO A 126 5.71 -18.63 10.58
N ILE A 127 4.42 -18.62 10.25
CA ILE A 127 3.38 -18.05 11.10
C ILE A 127 2.96 -19.07 12.15
N ASP A 128 2.86 -18.64 13.41
CA ASP A 128 2.66 -19.48 14.59
C ASP A 128 1.48 -20.44 14.47
N ASP A 129 0.30 -19.95 14.12
CA ASP A 129 -0.92 -20.74 14.00
C ASP A 129 -0.85 -21.80 12.87
N SER A 130 0.01 -21.60 11.88
CA SER A 130 0.20 -22.53 10.77
C SER A 130 1.17 -23.66 11.09
N VAL A 131 1.92 -23.55 12.19
CA VAL A 131 2.90 -24.55 12.65
C VAL A 131 2.53 -25.20 13.98
N GLU A 132 1.36 -24.90 14.54
CA GLU A 132 0.88 -25.54 15.76
C GLU A 132 0.80 -27.08 15.59
N GLY A 133 1.49 -27.79 16.49
CA GLY A 133 1.56 -29.25 16.47
C GLY A 133 2.24 -29.84 15.23
N LEU A 134 3.01 -29.05 14.47
CA LEU A 134 3.95 -29.56 13.48
C LEU A 134 5.26 -29.96 14.17
N THR A 135 5.79 -31.10 13.76
CA THR A 135 7.10 -31.61 14.20
C THR A 135 7.95 -31.89 12.97
N GLY A 136 9.27 -31.73 13.09
CA GLY A 136 10.22 -31.96 12.01
C GLY A 136 10.82 -30.68 11.43
N ASN A 137 11.67 -30.86 10.43
CA ASN A 137 12.42 -29.78 9.80
C ASN A 137 11.57 -29.08 8.73
N LEU A 138 11.20 -27.82 8.98
CA LEU A 138 10.39 -27.01 8.05
C LEU A 138 11.10 -26.74 6.72
N PHE A 139 12.44 -26.64 6.74
CA PHE A 139 13.22 -26.42 5.53
C PHE A 139 13.08 -27.60 4.57
N ASP A 140 13.39 -28.82 5.02
CA ASP A 140 13.37 -30.00 4.16
C ASP A 140 11.94 -30.38 3.72
N ALA A 141 10.96 -30.20 4.60
CA ALA A 141 9.58 -30.61 4.33
C ALA A 141 8.80 -29.59 3.46
N TYR A 142 9.13 -28.30 3.52
CA TYR A 142 8.36 -27.24 2.86
C TYR A 142 9.22 -26.35 1.97
N LEU A 143 10.22 -25.65 2.52
CA LEU A 143 10.93 -24.60 1.80
C LEU A 143 11.80 -25.15 0.67
N LYS A 144 12.54 -26.24 0.91
CA LYS A 144 13.42 -26.85 -0.08
C LYS A 144 12.64 -27.32 -1.32
N PRO A 145 11.58 -28.15 -1.21
CA PRO A 145 10.76 -28.50 -2.38
C PRO A 145 10.11 -27.29 -3.07
N TYR A 146 9.77 -26.24 -2.32
CA TYR A 146 9.13 -25.04 -2.87
C TYR A 146 10.08 -24.20 -3.73
N PHE A 147 11.34 -24.08 -3.33
CA PHE A 147 12.35 -23.28 -4.04
C PHE A 147 13.23 -24.07 -5.01
N LEU A 148 13.25 -25.41 -4.93
CA LEU A 148 14.08 -26.28 -5.76
C LEU A 148 13.86 -26.03 -7.25
N ASP A 149 14.91 -25.59 -7.95
CA ASP A 149 14.96 -25.29 -9.38
C ASP A 149 13.88 -24.33 -9.91
N ALA A 150 13.25 -23.56 -9.01
CA ALA A 150 12.12 -22.71 -9.34
C ALA A 150 12.50 -21.25 -9.61
N TYR A 151 13.69 -20.80 -9.17
CA TYR A 151 14.19 -19.43 -9.34
C TYR A 151 13.14 -18.36 -8.95
N ARG A 152 12.47 -18.57 -7.82
CA ARG A 152 11.34 -17.73 -7.40
C ARG A 152 11.82 -16.35 -6.94
N PRO A 153 11.26 -15.25 -7.47
CA PRO A 153 11.47 -13.94 -6.88
C PRO A 153 10.72 -13.85 -5.55
N VAL A 154 11.38 -13.30 -4.54
CA VAL A 154 10.83 -13.06 -3.21
C VAL A 154 11.13 -11.63 -2.78
N ARG A 155 10.23 -11.05 -1.98
CA ARG A 155 10.42 -9.72 -1.39
C ARG A 155 10.31 -9.79 0.13
N LYS A 156 11.17 -9.04 0.82
CA LYS A 156 11.03 -8.76 2.25
C LYS A 156 9.61 -8.27 2.58
N GLY A 157 8.99 -8.93 3.54
CA GLY A 157 7.63 -8.66 4.02
C GLY A 157 6.54 -9.47 3.32
N ASP A 158 6.85 -10.21 2.25
CA ASP A 158 5.86 -11.06 1.58
C ASP A 158 5.51 -12.28 2.42
N PHE A 159 4.22 -12.63 2.37
CA PHE A 159 3.72 -13.89 2.86
C PHE A 159 3.54 -14.85 1.70
N PHE A 160 3.77 -16.13 1.94
CA PHE A 160 3.49 -17.17 0.98
C PHE A 160 3.12 -18.48 1.67
N GLN A 161 2.27 -19.24 0.99
CA GLN A 161 1.77 -20.50 1.52
C GLN A 161 2.42 -21.66 0.78
N VAL A 162 2.95 -22.62 1.53
CA VAL A 162 3.58 -23.83 0.99
C VAL A 162 2.78 -25.05 1.44
N ARG A 163 2.55 -25.99 0.52
CA ARG A 163 1.92 -27.28 0.82
C ARG A 163 2.99 -28.35 0.97
N GLY A 164 2.93 -29.11 2.05
CA GLY A 164 3.80 -30.24 2.34
C GLY A 164 2.99 -31.39 2.93
N GLY A 165 2.91 -32.50 2.21
CA GLY A 165 2.03 -33.61 2.56
C GLY A 165 0.55 -33.17 2.60
N MET A 166 -0.12 -33.40 3.74
CA MET A 166 -1.52 -33.01 3.96
C MET A 166 -1.69 -31.65 4.66
N ARG A 167 -0.59 -30.97 5.02
CA ARG A 167 -0.62 -29.69 5.73
C ARG A 167 -0.09 -28.56 4.87
N SER A 168 -0.52 -27.35 5.18
CA SER A 168 0.00 -26.15 4.57
C SER A 168 0.50 -25.20 5.63
N VAL A 169 1.69 -24.65 5.40
CA VAL A 169 2.36 -23.73 6.31
C VAL A 169 2.47 -22.38 5.61
N GLU A 170 2.16 -21.31 6.35
CA GLU A 170 2.35 -19.95 5.89
C GLU A 170 3.69 -19.44 6.40
N PHE A 171 4.44 -18.81 5.51
CA PHE A 171 5.75 -18.24 5.79
C PHE A 171 5.76 -16.76 5.46
N LYS A 172 6.59 -16.01 6.17
CA LYS A 172 6.92 -14.62 5.87
C LYS A 172 8.41 -14.50 5.54
N VAL A 173 8.73 -13.76 4.49
CA VAL A 173 10.10 -13.35 4.18
C VAL A 173 10.47 -12.21 5.12
N VAL A 174 11.30 -12.49 6.13
CA VAL A 174 11.72 -11.52 7.15
C VAL A 174 12.83 -10.62 6.62
N GLU A 175 13.77 -11.20 5.88
CA GLU A 175 14.92 -10.49 5.34
C GLU A 175 15.40 -11.12 4.04
N THR A 176 15.98 -10.30 3.17
CA THR A 176 16.58 -10.67 1.90
C THR A 176 17.94 -9.98 1.77
N ASP A 177 18.90 -10.64 1.15
CA ASP A 177 20.20 -10.07 0.82
C ASP A 177 20.63 -10.56 -0.58
N PRO A 178 20.83 -9.66 -1.56
CA PRO A 178 20.85 -8.20 -1.45
C PRO A 178 19.47 -7.53 -1.54
N GLY A 179 19.34 -6.34 -0.94
CA GLY A 179 18.19 -5.45 -1.14
C GLY A 179 16.89 -5.91 -0.49
N GLU A 180 15.76 -5.36 -0.94
CA GLU A 180 14.42 -5.71 -0.42
C GLU A 180 13.76 -6.87 -1.18
N TYR A 181 14.34 -7.30 -2.30
CA TYR A 181 13.88 -8.43 -3.09
C TYR A 181 15.05 -9.07 -3.83
N CYS A 182 14.95 -10.38 -4.04
CA CYS A 182 15.94 -11.16 -4.78
C CYS A 182 15.28 -12.40 -5.40
N VAL A 183 15.97 -13.07 -6.31
CA VAL A 183 15.59 -14.41 -6.79
C VAL A 183 16.29 -15.45 -5.94
N VAL A 184 15.51 -16.39 -5.38
CA VAL A 184 16.05 -17.54 -4.65
C VAL A 184 16.57 -18.56 -5.66
N ALA A 185 17.89 -18.63 -5.79
CA ALA A 185 18.62 -19.54 -6.67
C ALA A 185 19.16 -20.75 -5.88
N PRO A 186 19.69 -21.80 -6.54
CA PRO A 186 20.21 -22.98 -5.86
C PRO A 186 21.35 -22.72 -4.85
N ASP A 187 22.09 -21.63 -5.03
CA ASP A 187 23.18 -21.17 -4.16
C ASP A 187 22.72 -20.18 -3.07
N THR A 188 21.44 -19.78 -3.05
CA THR A 188 20.89 -18.91 -2.02
C THR A 188 20.75 -19.66 -0.69
N GLU A 189 21.35 -19.15 0.37
CA GLU A 189 21.20 -19.69 1.72
C GLU A 189 19.83 -19.33 2.30
N ILE A 190 19.03 -20.33 2.66
CA ILE A 190 17.70 -20.12 3.24
C ILE A 190 17.77 -20.38 4.75
N PHE A 191 17.64 -19.33 5.54
CA PHE A 191 17.54 -19.40 6.99
C PHE A 191 16.07 -19.51 7.38
N CYS A 192 15.72 -20.51 8.20
CA CYS A 192 14.38 -20.65 8.76
C CYS A 192 14.36 -20.90 10.27
N GLU A 193 15.45 -20.53 10.94
CA GLU A 193 15.59 -20.62 12.39
C GLU A 193 15.08 -19.34 13.05
N GLY A 194 14.37 -19.48 14.17
CA GLY A 194 13.79 -18.38 14.94
C GLY A 194 12.45 -18.75 15.56
N GLU A 195 11.92 -17.87 16.40
CA GLU A 195 10.55 -18.01 16.90
C GLU A 195 9.54 -17.76 15.76
N PRO A 196 8.47 -18.57 15.65
CA PRO A 196 7.38 -18.31 14.73
C PRO A 196 6.81 -16.91 14.92
N ILE A 197 6.40 -16.29 13.81
CA ILE A 197 5.80 -14.96 13.83
C ILE A 197 4.35 -15.08 14.27
N LYS A 198 3.95 -14.26 15.24
CA LYS A 198 2.58 -14.24 15.73
C LYS A 198 1.64 -13.62 14.71
N ARG A 199 0.59 -14.33 14.30
CA ARG A 199 -0.41 -13.77 13.36
C ARG A 199 -1.01 -12.47 13.88
N GLU A 200 -1.28 -12.39 15.18
CA GLU A 200 -1.87 -11.19 15.79
C GLU A 200 -1.01 -9.93 15.60
N ASP A 201 0.31 -10.07 15.62
CA ASP A 201 1.24 -8.94 15.44
C ASP A 201 1.21 -8.44 13.99
N GLU A 202 1.02 -9.33 13.02
CA GLU A 202 0.84 -8.98 11.60
C GLU A 202 -0.56 -8.43 11.30
N GLU A 203 -1.59 -8.92 11.97
CA GLU A 203 -2.95 -8.42 11.82
C GLU A 203 -3.17 -7.05 12.45
N ARG A 204 -2.47 -6.75 13.56
CA ARG A 204 -2.38 -5.39 14.11
C ARG A 204 -1.75 -4.41 13.12
N LEU A 205 -0.90 -4.90 12.22
CA LEU A 205 -0.32 -4.16 11.10
C LEU A 205 -1.25 -4.07 9.88
N ASN A 206 -2.52 -4.52 9.96
CA ASN A 206 -3.56 -4.20 8.97
C ASN A 206 -3.92 -2.71 9.06
N GLU A 207 -3.01 -1.91 8.53
CA GLU A 207 -3.05 -0.47 8.43
C GLU A 207 -4.33 0.02 7.75
N VAL A 208 -4.99 1.04 8.31
CA VAL A 208 -6.12 1.74 7.67
C VAL A 208 -5.63 2.39 6.37
N GLY A 209 -6.36 2.26 5.27
CA GLY A 209 -6.09 2.94 3.99
C GLY A 209 -7.28 3.77 3.52
N TYR A 210 -7.19 4.32 2.30
CA TYR A 210 -8.25 5.21 1.80
C TYR A 210 -9.60 4.52 1.62
N ASP A 211 -9.60 3.22 1.27
CA ASP A 211 -10.83 2.46 1.07
C ASP A 211 -11.55 2.13 2.37
N ASP A 212 -10.85 2.25 3.51
CA ASP A 212 -11.41 2.03 4.84
C ASP A 212 -12.13 3.30 5.37
N VAL A 213 -12.12 4.41 4.60
CA VAL A 213 -12.74 5.69 4.98
C VAL A 213 -13.93 6.03 4.08
N GLY A 214 -15.14 5.78 4.59
CA GLY A 214 -16.39 6.06 3.88
C GLY A 214 -16.87 7.51 3.95
N GLY A 215 -17.66 7.94 2.96
CA GLY A 215 -18.45 9.19 3.01
C GLY A 215 -17.69 10.51 2.84
N VAL A 216 -16.36 10.49 2.69
CA VAL A 216 -15.50 11.70 2.71
C VAL A 216 -14.71 11.91 1.41
N ARG A 217 -15.27 11.51 0.26
CA ARG A 217 -14.56 11.53 -1.03
C ARG A 217 -13.96 12.91 -1.37
N LYS A 218 -14.70 14.00 -1.18
CA LYS A 218 -14.21 15.36 -1.49
C LYS A 218 -13.09 15.80 -0.55
N GLN A 219 -13.24 15.53 0.74
CA GLN A 219 -12.25 15.85 1.77
C GLN A 219 -10.98 15.05 1.55
N MET A 220 -11.10 13.76 1.18
CA MET A 220 -9.96 12.92 0.84
C MET A 220 -9.21 13.45 -0.38
N ALA A 221 -9.91 13.95 -1.41
CA ALA A 221 -9.27 14.60 -2.56
C ALA A 221 -8.41 15.78 -2.12
N GLN A 222 -8.97 16.68 -1.31
CA GLN A 222 -8.26 17.86 -0.80
C GLN A 222 -7.03 17.45 0.04
N ILE A 223 -7.17 16.47 0.91
CA ILE A 223 -6.06 16.02 1.76
C ILE A 223 -4.94 15.38 0.91
N ARG A 224 -5.28 14.58 -0.10
CA ARG A 224 -4.29 14.03 -1.03
C ARG A 224 -3.57 15.14 -1.82
N GLU A 225 -4.28 16.19 -2.20
CA GLU A 225 -3.67 17.34 -2.89
C GLU A 225 -2.77 18.17 -1.98
N LEU A 226 -3.16 18.35 -0.72
CA LEU A 226 -2.43 19.17 0.24
C LEU A 226 -1.27 18.43 0.94
N VAL A 227 -1.34 17.10 1.03
CA VAL A 227 -0.35 16.25 1.72
C VAL A 227 0.40 15.34 0.76
N GLU A 228 -0.30 14.44 0.06
CA GLU A 228 0.34 13.40 -0.75
C GLU A 228 1.09 14.00 -1.95
N LEU A 229 0.47 14.95 -2.66
CA LEU A 229 1.04 15.54 -3.88
C LEU A 229 2.35 16.30 -3.60
N PRO A 230 2.48 17.18 -2.59
CA PRO A 230 3.75 17.81 -2.23
C PRO A 230 4.83 16.81 -1.80
N LEU A 231 4.46 15.78 -1.06
CA LEU A 231 5.41 14.78 -0.56
C LEU A 231 5.93 13.87 -1.70
N ARG A 232 5.06 13.45 -2.62
CA ARG A 232 5.44 12.59 -3.76
C ARG A 232 6.10 13.34 -4.91
N HIS A 233 5.68 14.57 -5.16
CA HIS A 233 6.12 15.35 -6.33
C HIS A 233 6.57 16.77 -5.94
N PRO A 234 7.60 16.92 -5.08
CA PRO A 234 8.06 18.23 -4.62
C PRO A 234 8.56 19.13 -5.78
N GLN A 235 8.99 18.53 -6.89
CA GLN A 235 9.44 19.26 -8.08
C GLN A 235 8.32 20.08 -8.75
N LEU A 236 7.05 19.61 -8.70
CA LEU A 236 5.91 20.35 -9.25
C LEU A 236 5.71 21.69 -8.52
N PHE A 237 5.88 21.70 -7.21
CA PHE A 237 5.76 22.91 -6.39
C PHE A 237 6.94 23.87 -6.62
N LYS A 238 8.15 23.31 -6.80
CA LYS A 238 9.35 24.08 -7.13
C LYS A 238 9.23 24.76 -8.51
N SER A 239 8.73 24.05 -9.52
CA SER A 239 8.62 24.60 -10.88
C SER A 239 7.56 25.69 -11.00
N ILE A 240 6.46 25.58 -10.25
CA ILE A 240 5.39 26.58 -10.22
C ILE A 240 5.74 27.75 -9.25
N GLY A 241 6.73 27.57 -8.37
CA GLY A 241 7.17 28.59 -7.43
C GLY A 241 6.23 28.79 -6.22
N VAL A 242 5.36 27.82 -5.94
CA VAL A 242 4.38 27.87 -4.84
C VAL A 242 4.83 26.96 -3.71
N LYS A 243 4.86 27.49 -2.48
CA LYS A 243 5.15 26.67 -1.29
C LYS A 243 3.90 25.88 -0.89
N PRO A 244 3.98 24.55 -0.70
CA PRO A 244 2.84 23.78 -0.22
C PRO A 244 2.47 24.20 1.22
N PRO A 245 1.20 24.10 1.60
CA PRO A 245 0.76 24.37 2.96
C PRO A 245 1.36 23.34 3.92
N LYS A 246 1.83 23.81 5.09
CA LYS A 246 2.48 22.98 6.11
C LYS A 246 1.55 22.53 7.23
N GLY A 247 0.33 23.06 7.28
CA GLY A 247 -0.64 22.76 8.33
C GLY A 247 -2.04 22.62 7.75
N ILE A 248 -2.75 21.59 8.17
CA ILE A 248 -4.11 21.28 7.73
C ILE A 248 -4.94 21.03 8.97
N LEU A 249 -6.08 21.72 9.07
CA LEU A 249 -7.03 21.53 10.17
C LEU A 249 -8.21 20.70 9.70
N LEU A 250 -8.38 19.51 10.26
CA LEU A 250 -9.59 18.71 10.08
C LEU A 250 -10.56 19.06 11.20
N TYR A 251 -11.77 19.52 10.84
CA TYR A 251 -12.81 19.86 11.81
C TYR A 251 -14.13 19.16 11.46
N GLY A 252 -14.96 18.92 12.48
CA GLY A 252 -16.23 18.24 12.34
C GLY A 252 -16.65 17.57 13.66
N PRO A 253 -17.89 17.07 13.75
CA PRO A 253 -18.39 16.42 14.96
C PRO A 253 -17.53 15.19 15.36
N PRO A 254 -17.57 14.75 16.63
CA PRO A 254 -16.93 13.50 17.04
C PRO A 254 -17.47 12.32 16.20
N GLY A 255 -16.61 11.33 15.92
CA GLY A 255 -16.98 10.17 15.10
C GLY A 255 -16.98 10.41 13.58
N SER A 256 -16.62 11.61 13.09
CA SER A 256 -16.52 11.91 11.65
C SER A 256 -15.30 11.31 10.92
N GLY A 257 -14.51 10.48 11.60
CA GLY A 257 -13.38 9.77 10.98
C GLY A 257 -12.09 10.57 10.78
N LYS A 258 -11.91 11.72 11.46
CA LYS A 258 -10.70 12.56 11.35
C LYS A 258 -9.39 11.79 11.60
N THR A 259 -9.34 11.03 12.69
CA THR A 259 -8.18 10.18 13.05
C THR A 259 -7.97 9.04 12.06
N LEU A 260 -9.06 8.44 11.53
CA LEU A 260 -8.98 7.40 10.48
C LEU A 260 -8.41 7.95 9.18
N ILE A 261 -8.83 9.14 8.76
CA ILE A 261 -8.30 9.84 7.58
C ILE A 261 -6.80 10.06 7.73
N ALA A 262 -6.34 10.56 8.89
CA ALA A 262 -4.93 10.83 9.12
C ALA A 262 -4.07 9.56 9.02
N ARG A 263 -4.52 8.47 9.65
CA ARG A 263 -3.86 7.16 9.55
C ARG A 263 -3.86 6.62 8.11
N ALA A 264 -4.98 6.74 7.40
CA ALA A 264 -5.05 6.35 5.99
C ALA A 264 -4.04 7.10 5.11
N VAL A 265 -3.92 8.42 5.29
CA VAL A 265 -2.97 9.24 4.53
C VAL A 265 -1.53 8.88 4.88
N ALA A 266 -1.22 8.64 6.15
CA ALA A 266 0.10 8.21 6.59
C ALA A 266 0.54 6.90 5.91
N ASN A 267 -0.31 5.88 5.98
CA ASN A 267 0.00 4.55 5.44
C ASN A 267 0.13 4.58 3.91
N GLU A 268 -0.69 5.38 3.21
CA GLU A 268 -0.66 5.49 1.75
C GLU A 268 0.50 6.37 1.23
N THR A 269 0.91 7.38 2.00
CA THR A 269 2.09 8.19 1.68
C THR A 269 3.39 7.50 2.12
N GLY A 270 3.32 6.63 3.13
CA GLY A 270 4.43 6.06 3.89
C GLY A 270 5.42 7.13 4.37
N ALA A 271 4.89 8.31 4.69
CA ALA A 271 5.61 9.30 5.48
C ALA A 271 5.67 8.81 6.92
N PHE A 272 6.76 9.12 7.64
CA PHE A 272 6.84 8.85 9.07
C PHE A 272 5.68 9.54 9.79
N PHE A 273 4.89 8.79 10.55
CA PHE A 273 3.67 9.31 11.19
C PHE A 273 3.86 9.41 12.69
N PHE A 274 3.70 10.62 13.23
CA PHE A 274 3.77 10.87 14.66
C PHE A 274 2.41 11.35 15.16
N LEU A 275 1.78 10.55 16.03
CA LEU A 275 0.50 10.88 16.65
C LEU A 275 0.73 11.61 17.99
N ILE A 276 0.14 12.78 18.13
CA ILE A 276 0.11 13.55 19.37
C ILE A 276 -1.35 13.59 19.83
N ASN A 277 -1.64 12.95 20.96
CA ASN A 277 -2.96 12.97 21.54
C ASN A 277 -3.07 14.12 22.55
N GLY A 278 -3.94 15.10 22.30
CA GLY A 278 -4.02 16.34 23.09
C GLY A 278 -4.17 16.13 24.60
N PRO A 279 -5.14 15.33 25.09
CA PRO A 279 -5.29 15.00 26.50
C PRO A 279 -4.06 14.35 27.13
N GLU A 280 -3.33 13.51 26.39
CA GLU A 280 -2.13 12.82 26.88
C GLU A 280 -0.96 13.79 27.12
N ILE A 281 -0.89 14.86 26.32
CA ILE A 281 0.10 15.92 26.51
C ILE A 281 -0.27 16.80 27.72
N MET A 282 -1.56 17.10 27.91
CA MET A 282 -2.02 17.98 28.99
C MET A 282 -2.01 17.33 30.38
N SER A 283 -2.03 16.00 30.47
CA SER A 283 -2.02 15.27 31.75
C SER A 283 -0.63 15.19 32.40
N LYS A 284 0.43 15.63 31.71
CA LYS A 284 1.82 15.59 32.19
C LYS A 284 2.18 16.84 33.01
N LEU A 285 3.24 16.75 33.82
CA LEU A 285 3.66 17.84 34.70
C LEU A 285 4.02 19.09 33.88
N ALA A 286 3.85 20.28 34.48
CA ALA A 286 4.19 21.54 33.83
C ALA A 286 5.64 21.54 33.33
N GLY A 287 5.84 21.75 32.02
CA GLY A 287 7.14 21.68 31.34
C GLY A 287 7.42 20.36 30.61
N GLU A 288 6.86 19.23 31.05
CA GLU A 288 6.98 17.95 30.35
C GLU A 288 6.17 17.93 29.04
N SER A 289 5.01 18.59 29.04
CA SER A 289 4.15 18.74 27.86
C SER A 289 4.89 19.44 26.70
N GLU A 290 5.58 20.54 26.97
CA GLU A 290 6.37 21.29 25.96
C GLU A 290 7.59 20.50 25.48
N SER A 291 8.27 19.80 26.39
CA SER A 291 9.41 18.95 26.05
C SER A 291 9.00 17.81 25.12
N ASN A 292 7.86 17.16 25.38
CA ASN A 292 7.34 16.09 24.52
C ASN A 292 6.91 16.60 23.16
N LEU A 293 6.25 17.76 23.09
CA LEU A 293 5.93 18.40 21.81
C LEU A 293 7.21 18.69 21.01
N ARG A 294 8.24 19.28 21.63
CA ARG A 294 9.51 19.57 20.95
C ARG A 294 10.16 18.30 20.40
N LYS A 295 10.23 17.24 21.20
CA LYS A 295 10.77 15.94 20.79
C LYS A 295 10.01 15.35 19.61
N ALA A 296 8.67 15.43 19.61
CA ALA A 296 7.86 14.95 18.50
C ALA A 296 8.19 15.66 17.18
N PHE A 297 8.37 16.98 17.21
CA PHE A 297 8.79 17.74 16.04
C PHE A 297 10.23 17.42 15.60
N GLU A 298 11.17 17.29 16.54
CA GLU A 298 12.56 16.89 16.23
C GLU A 298 12.65 15.49 15.61
N GLU A 299 11.85 14.55 16.10
CA GLU A 299 11.80 13.18 15.58
C GLU A 299 11.17 13.14 14.19
N ALA A 300 10.10 13.90 13.96
CA ALA A 300 9.49 14.04 12.64
C ALA A 300 10.46 14.70 11.64
N GLU A 301 11.24 15.70 12.04
CA GLU A 301 12.25 16.34 11.18
C GLU A 301 13.37 15.37 10.80
N LYS A 302 13.87 14.58 11.75
CA LYS A 302 14.88 13.54 11.50
C LYS A 302 14.40 12.45 10.55
N ASN A 303 13.11 12.12 10.59
CA ASN A 303 12.49 11.06 9.78
C ASN A 303 11.71 11.61 8.56
N ALA A 304 12.04 12.81 8.06
CA ALA A 304 11.38 13.37 6.88
C ALA A 304 11.52 12.44 5.65
N PRO A 305 10.48 12.26 4.81
CA PRO A 305 9.18 12.92 4.86
C PRO A 305 8.28 12.41 5.99
N SER A 306 7.64 13.33 6.73
CA SER A 306 6.86 13.00 7.92
C SER A 306 5.53 13.77 8.00
N ILE A 307 4.58 13.21 8.76
CA ILE A 307 3.27 13.77 9.09
C ILE A 307 3.14 13.75 10.61
N ILE A 308 2.99 14.93 11.22
CA ILE A 308 2.60 15.05 12.62
C ILE A 308 1.09 15.25 12.65
N PHE A 309 0.38 14.35 13.33
CA PHE A 309 -1.06 14.46 13.54
C PHE A 309 -1.34 14.79 15.00
N ILE A 310 -1.92 15.96 15.24
CA ILE A 310 -2.36 16.39 16.57
C ILE A 310 -3.85 16.14 16.66
N ASP A 311 -4.24 15.10 17.41
CA ASP A 311 -5.63 14.83 17.71
C ASP A 311 -6.09 15.68 18.90
N GLU A 312 -7.37 16.06 18.89
CA GLU A 312 -7.97 16.93 19.92
C GLU A 312 -7.16 18.21 20.18
N LEU A 313 -6.77 18.90 19.09
CA LEU A 313 -5.97 20.14 19.13
C LEU A 313 -6.58 21.21 20.06
N ASP A 314 -7.89 21.25 20.21
CA ASP A 314 -8.62 22.16 21.09
C ASP A 314 -8.29 21.98 22.57
N SER A 315 -7.85 20.78 22.99
CA SER A 315 -7.40 20.52 24.36
C SER A 315 -6.07 21.21 24.69
N ILE A 316 -5.18 21.37 23.70
CA ILE A 316 -3.84 21.97 23.87
C ILE A 316 -3.80 23.44 23.41
N ALA A 317 -4.65 23.84 22.46
CA ALA A 317 -4.63 25.15 21.83
C ALA A 317 -5.91 25.93 22.17
N GLN A 318 -6.08 26.27 23.45
CA GLN A 318 -7.17 27.15 23.88
C GLN A 318 -6.93 28.58 23.37
N ARG A 319 -8.02 29.25 22.97
CA ARG A 319 -7.97 30.68 22.61
C ARG A 319 -7.37 31.45 23.78
N GLY A 320 -6.18 32.03 23.60
CA GLY A 320 -5.55 32.86 24.63
C GLY A 320 -6.53 33.95 25.06
N ARG A 321 -7.01 33.88 26.31
CA ARG A 321 -7.60 35.07 26.94
C ARG A 321 -6.51 36.11 26.92
N LYS A 322 -6.70 37.17 26.13
CA LYS A 322 -5.87 38.38 26.18
C LYS A 322 -5.68 38.71 27.67
N HIS A 323 -4.49 38.50 28.20
CA HIS A 323 -4.10 39.16 29.43
C HIS A 323 -3.97 40.63 29.03
N THR A 324 -5.02 41.40 29.29
CA THR A 324 -4.94 42.85 29.33
C THR A 324 -3.91 43.16 30.39
N VAL A 325 -2.68 43.43 29.96
CA VAL A 325 -1.67 44.09 30.80
C VAL A 325 -2.26 45.47 31.10
N LYS A 326 -2.71 45.65 32.35
CA LYS A 326 -2.79 46.96 32.97
C LYS A 326 -1.46 47.22 33.67
#